data_AF-A0A544YC81-F1
#
_entry.id   AF-A0A544YC81-F1
#
_cell.length_a   1.000
_cell.length_b   1.000
_cell.length_c   1.000
_cell.angle_alpha   90.00
_cell.angle_beta   90.00
_cell.angle_gamma   90.00
#
_symmetry.space_group_name_H-M   'P 1'
#
loop_
_entity.id
_entity.type
_entity.pdbx_description
1 polymer ?
#
loop_
_entity_poly.entity_id
_entity_poly.type
_entity_poly.pdbx_seq_one_letter_code
_entity_poly.pdbx_strand_id
1 'polypeptide(L)'
;MNILRNSLAVVAASALLGLTAACSGGQTAVCEEATKAFTDYSSKAAGAAGDIKGLNAATSDLAAQLKELSGKADGDLKVTLTGLADSWGSFKIDLSDPAAATKLAESGQKAIQATQQLASACS
;
A
#
# COMPACT_ATOMS: atom_id res chain seq x y z
N MET A 1 -30.35 -18.76 54.02
CA MET A 1 -29.00 -18.68 53.42
C MET A 1 -29.19 -18.86 51.91
N ASN A 2 -28.87 -17.98 50.97
CA ASN A 2 -28.23 -16.67 50.91
C ASN A 2 -28.80 -15.97 49.64
N ILE A 3 -29.27 -14.71 49.76
CA ILE A 3 -28.66 -13.50 49.16
C ILE A 3 -28.84 -13.46 47.63
N LEU A 4 -29.92 -12.82 47.15
CA LEU A 4 -29.97 -11.43 46.64
C LEU A 4 -29.28 -11.22 45.28
N ARG A 5 -30.12 -10.81 44.31
CA ARG A 5 -29.93 -9.68 43.39
C ARG A 5 -28.50 -9.43 42.89
N ASN A 6 -28.32 -9.52 41.57
CA ASN A 6 -27.43 -8.58 40.90
C ASN A 6 -27.88 -8.27 39.47
N SER A 7 -28.74 -7.25 39.36
CA SER A 7 -28.82 -6.41 38.16
C SER A 7 -27.59 -5.52 38.15
N LEU A 8 -26.62 -5.80 37.28
CA LEU A 8 -25.52 -4.90 36.91
C LEU A 8 -25.05 -5.34 35.52
N ALA A 9 -24.72 -4.50 34.55
CA ALA A 9 -24.95 -3.10 34.28
C ALA A 9 -24.43 -2.97 32.83
N VAL A 10 -25.22 -2.39 31.93
CA VAL A 10 -24.66 -1.89 30.66
C VAL A 10 -23.71 -0.76 31.04
N VAL A 11 -22.40 -1.02 30.99
CA VAL A 11 -21.37 0.02 31.10
C VAL A 11 -20.32 -0.22 30.01
N ALA A 12 -20.53 0.49 28.91
CA ALA A 12 -19.50 1.20 28.14
C ALA A 12 -18.14 0.49 27.94
N ALA A 13 -18.05 -0.28 26.85
CA ALA A 13 -16.78 -0.45 26.12
C ALA A 13 -16.70 0.48 24.89
N SER A 14 -17.40 1.63 24.92
CA SER A 14 -17.34 2.65 23.86
C SER A 14 -16.11 3.57 23.98
N ALA A 15 -15.24 3.34 24.97
CA ALA A 15 -14.09 4.22 25.25
C ALA A 15 -12.86 3.98 24.36
N LEU A 16 -12.88 2.98 23.46
CA LEU A 16 -11.82 2.77 22.47
C LEU A 16 -12.06 3.50 21.13
N LEU A 17 -13.24 4.11 20.95
CA LEU A 17 -13.58 4.85 19.72
C LEU A 17 -13.04 6.30 19.72
N GLY A 18 -12.40 6.74 20.82
CA GLY A 18 -11.87 8.11 20.97
C GLY A 18 -10.44 8.32 20.45
N LEU A 19 -9.67 7.26 20.19
CA LEU A 19 -8.29 7.37 19.68
C LEU A 19 -8.17 7.11 18.16
N THR A 20 -9.18 6.56 17.51
CA THR A 20 -9.13 6.31 16.05
C THR A 20 -9.49 7.53 15.21
N ALA A 21 -10.16 8.53 15.80
CA ALA A 21 -10.57 9.74 15.08
C ALA A 21 -9.42 10.73 14.77
N ALA A 22 -8.28 10.62 15.47
CA ALA A 22 -7.09 11.43 15.20
C ALA A 22 -6.11 10.76 14.21
N CYS A 23 -6.26 9.44 13.97
CA CYS A 23 -5.41 8.68 13.05
C CYS A 23 -6.01 8.48 11.66
N SER A 24 -7.30 8.76 11.44
CA SER A 24 -7.93 8.57 10.12
C SER A 24 -7.49 9.62 9.09
N GLY A 25 -7.25 10.87 9.50
CA GLY A 25 -6.83 11.93 8.58
C GLY A 25 -5.43 11.73 7.99
N GLY A 26 -4.49 11.22 8.79
CA GLY A 26 -3.15 10.87 8.32
C GLY A 26 -3.16 9.68 7.36
N GLN A 27 -4.02 8.69 7.62
CA GLN A 27 -4.12 7.52 6.74
C GLN A 27 -4.81 7.83 5.41
N THR A 28 -5.83 8.71 5.40
CA THR A 28 -6.42 9.20 4.14
C THR A 28 -5.37 9.89 3.27
N ALA A 29 -4.56 10.78 3.85
CA ALA A 29 -3.48 11.45 3.10
C ALA A 29 -2.45 10.45 2.56
N VAL A 30 -2.03 9.45 3.36
CA VAL A 30 -1.11 8.40 2.91
C VAL A 30 -1.73 7.56 1.78
N CYS A 31 -3.02 7.24 1.85
CA CYS A 31 -3.74 6.53 0.80
C CYS A 31 -3.85 7.32 -0.51
N GLU A 32 -4.11 8.63 -0.42
CA GLU A 32 -4.10 9.53 -1.57
C GLU A 32 -2.70 9.63 -2.19
N GLU A 33 -1.65 9.80 -1.37
CA GLU A 33 -0.27 9.84 -1.82
C GLU A 33 0.17 8.52 -2.48
N ALA A 34 -0.22 7.37 -1.90
CA ALA A 34 0.08 6.06 -2.48
C ALA A 34 -0.65 5.84 -3.81
N THR A 35 -1.92 6.23 -3.90
CA THR A 35 -2.70 6.16 -5.14
C THR A 35 -2.09 7.05 -6.23
N LYS A 36 -1.64 8.24 -5.84
CA LYS A 36 -0.92 9.14 -6.72
C LYS A 36 0.40 8.55 -7.19
N ALA A 37 1.18 7.91 -6.32
CA ALA A 37 2.43 7.24 -6.69
C ALA A 37 2.22 6.17 -7.77
N PHE A 38 1.16 5.35 -7.67
CA PHE A 38 0.81 4.37 -8.71
C PHE A 38 0.36 5.04 -10.03
N THR A 39 -0.35 6.16 -9.97
CA THR A 39 -0.77 6.93 -11.14
C THR A 39 0.42 7.57 -11.86
N ASP A 40 1.34 8.16 -11.09
CA ASP A 40 2.57 8.77 -11.60
C ASP A 40 3.49 7.70 -12.20
N TYR A 41 3.63 6.54 -11.53
CA TYR A 41 4.33 5.38 -12.07
C TYR A 41 3.74 4.94 -13.41
N SER A 42 2.42 4.78 -13.50
CA SER A 42 1.75 4.36 -14.74
C SER A 42 2.02 5.34 -15.89
N SER A 43 2.03 6.65 -15.59
CA SER A 43 2.35 7.69 -16.56
C SER A 43 3.81 7.63 -17.01
N LYS A 44 4.75 7.47 -16.06
CA LYS A 44 6.19 7.30 -16.36
C LYS A 44 6.46 6.02 -17.16
N ALA A 45 5.83 4.91 -16.78
CA ALA A 45 5.99 3.62 -17.45
C ALA A 45 5.46 3.68 -18.90
N ALA A 46 4.32 4.34 -19.12
CA ALA A 46 3.80 4.57 -20.47
C ALA A 46 4.74 5.46 -21.31
N GLY A 47 5.32 6.51 -20.72
CA GLY A 47 6.29 7.39 -21.38
C GLY A 47 7.65 6.73 -21.66
N ALA A 48 8.00 5.70 -20.90
CA ALA A 48 9.24 4.93 -21.05
C ALA A 48 9.07 3.69 -21.96
N ALA A 49 8.05 3.66 -22.83
CA ALA A 49 7.84 2.56 -23.77
C ALA A 49 9.09 2.34 -24.66
N GLY A 50 9.74 1.19 -24.50
CA GLY A 50 11.01 0.86 -25.19
C GLY A 50 12.28 1.33 -24.46
N ASP A 51 12.16 2.08 -23.36
CA ASP A 51 13.27 2.45 -22.47
C ASP A 51 13.21 1.67 -21.16
N ILE A 52 13.90 0.53 -21.12
CA ILE A 52 13.97 -0.32 -19.93
C ILE A 52 14.68 0.36 -18.75
N LYS A 53 15.62 1.29 -19.01
CA LYS A 53 16.27 2.03 -17.94
C LYS A 53 15.27 3.00 -17.30
N GLY A 54 14.50 3.72 -18.11
CA GLY A 54 13.41 4.58 -17.65
C GLY A 54 12.35 3.79 -16.88
N LEU A 55 11.97 2.60 -17.36
CA LEU A 55 11.00 1.75 -16.69
C LEU A 55 11.50 1.27 -15.31
N ASN A 56 12.73 0.76 -15.25
CA ASN A 56 13.36 0.32 -13.99
C ASN A 56 13.54 1.47 -13.00
N ALA A 57 13.87 2.67 -13.48
CA ALA A 57 13.95 3.87 -12.64
C ALA A 57 12.57 4.22 -12.06
N ALA A 58 11.51 4.25 -12.88
CA ALA A 58 10.15 4.50 -12.43
C ALA A 58 9.68 3.46 -11.40
N THR A 59 10.00 2.18 -11.62
CA THR A 59 9.71 1.11 -10.64
C THR A 59 10.46 1.31 -9.33
N SER A 60 11.74 1.67 -9.38
CA SER A 60 12.55 1.95 -8.19
C SER A 60 12.03 3.17 -7.42
N ASP A 61 11.64 4.23 -8.11
CA ASP A 61 11.03 5.43 -7.52
C ASP A 61 9.74 5.08 -6.79
N LEU A 62 8.86 4.30 -7.43
CA LEU A 62 7.61 3.84 -6.81
C LEU A 62 7.89 3.05 -5.54
N ALA A 63 8.83 2.09 -5.58
CA ALA A 63 9.20 1.30 -4.41
C ALA A 63 9.69 2.18 -3.24
N ALA A 64 10.52 3.18 -3.54
CA ALA A 64 11.03 4.13 -2.54
C ALA A 64 9.90 4.98 -1.94
N GLN A 65 9.00 5.50 -2.77
CA GLN A 65 7.84 6.28 -2.33
C GLN A 65 6.92 5.45 -1.43
N LEU A 66 6.61 4.21 -1.81
CA LEU A 66 5.80 3.30 -0.99
C LEU A 66 6.48 2.99 0.35
N LYS A 67 7.81 2.86 0.37
CA LYS A 67 8.57 2.66 1.62
C LYS A 67 8.48 3.88 2.53
N GLU A 68 8.61 5.09 1.98
CA GLU A 68 8.44 6.33 2.73
C GLU A 68 7.03 6.44 3.32
N LEU A 69 6.02 6.18 2.49
CA LEU A 69 4.60 6.18 2.90
C LEU A 69 4.31 5.15 3.98
N SER A 70 4.92 3.96 3.90
CA SER A 70 4.81 2.94 4.96
C SER A 70 5.37 3.43 6.31
N GLY A 71 6.36 4.33 6.29
CA GLY A 71 6.88 4.97 7.50
C GLY A 71 5.92 5.98 8.13
N LYS A 72 4.96 6.48 7.35
CA LYS A 72 3.90 7.42 7.78
C LYS A 72 2.58 6.74 8.10
N ALA A 73 2.39 5.49 7.65
CA ALA A 73 1.20 4.67 7.90
C ALA A 73 1.32 3.88 9.20
N ASP A 74 0.18 3.38 9.67
CA ASP A 74 0.06 2.44 10.79
C ASP A 74 -0.77 1.22 10.38
N GLY A 75 -0.77 0.18 11.23
CA GLY A 75 -1.62 -1.01 11.07
C GLY A 75 -1.47 -1.72 9.71
N ASP A 76 -2.61 -2.14 9.15
CA ASP A 76 -2.67 -2.91 7.91
C ASP A 76 -2.19 -2.12 6.69
N LEU A 77 -2.38 -0.79 6.69
CA LEU A 77 -1.89 0.08 5.62
C LEU A 77 -0.35 0.08 5.58
N LYS A 78 0.31 0.16 6.75
CA LYS A 78 1.77 0.06 6.84
C LYS A 78 2.28 -1.28 6.31
N VAL A 79 1.65 -2.39 6.72
CA VAL A 79 2.02 -3.74 6.28
C VAL A 79 1.87 -3.85 4.76
N THR A 80 0.75 -3.37 4.23
CA THR A 80 0.47 -3.36 2.78
C THR A 80 1.49 -2.53 2.02
N LEU A 81 1.74 -1.29 2.42
CA LEU A 81 2.70 -0.41 1.76
C LEU A 81 4.13 -0.95 1.83
N THR A 82 4.51 -1.57 2.96
CA THR A 82 5.82 -2.24 3.10
C THR A 82 5.95 -3.40 2.13
N GLY A 83 4.93 -4.29 2.09
CA GLY A 83 4.93 -5.45 1.19
C GLY A 83 4.95 -5.03 -0.28
N LEU A 84 4.20 -3.97 -0.63
CA LEU A 84 4.25 -3.38 -1.95
C LEU A 84 5.64 -2.82 -2.25
N ALA A 85 6.21 -2.00 -1.38
CA ALA A 85 7.55 -1.43 -1.54
C ALA A 85 8.62 -2.51 -1.81
N ASP A 86 8.62 -3.58 -1.02
CA ASP A 86 9.59 -4.68 -1.17
C ASP A 86 9.33 -5.47 -2.47
N SER A 87 8.05 -5.70 -2.82
CA SER A 87 7.64 -6.34 -4.07
C SER A 87 8.02 -5.53 -5.31
N TRP A 88 7.93 -4.20 -5.26
CA TRP A 88 8.32 -3.32 -6.37
C TRP A 88 9.83 -3.07 -6.42
N GLY A 89 10.51 -2.99 -5.28
CA GLY A 89 11.96 -2.81 -5.22
C GLY A 89 12.75 -4.01 -5.72
N SER A 90 12.17 -5.22 -5.59
CA SER A 90 12.71 -6.45 -6.17
C SER A 90 12.37 -6.65 -7.65
N PHE A 91 11.40 -5.89 -8.18
CA PHE A 91 10.97 -6.01 -9.57
C PHE A 91 11.87 -5.17 -10.48
N LYS A 92 12.76 -5.84 -11.21
CA LYS A 92 13.60 -5.23 -12.25
C LYS A 92 13.52 -6.05 -13.53
N ILE A 93 13.51 -5.34 -14.64
CA ILE A 93 13.56 -5.93 -15.98
C ILE A 93 14.99 -5.83 -16.47
N ASP A 94 15.63 -6.97 -16.66
CA ASP A 94 16.96 -7.07 -17.24
C ASP A 94 16.83 -7.63 -18.65
N LEU A 95 17.24 -6.87 -19.67
CA LEU A 95 17.15 -7.32 -21.06
C LEU A 95 18.11 -8.47 -21.40
N SER A 96 19.09 -8.75 -20.54
CA SER A 96 19.94 -9.93 -20.68
C SER A 96 19.29 -11.20 -20.10
N ASP A 97 18.22 -11.05 -19.31
CA ASP A 97 17.43 -12.18 -18.81
C ASP A 97 16.53 -12.72 -19.94
N PRO A 98 16.61 -14.01 -20.29
CA PRO A 98 15.68 -14.60 -21.27
C PRO A 98 14.20 -14.49 -20.86
N ALA A 99 13.91 -14.25 -19.58
CA ALA A 99 12.56 -14.00 -19.07
C ALA A 99 12.13 -12.52 -19.11
N ALA A 100 12.92 -11.59 -19.68
CA ALA A 100 12.62 -10.16 -19.70
C ALA A 100 11.24 -9.82 -20.28
N ALA A 101 10.88 -10.47 -21.40
CA ALA A 101 9.59 -10.27 -22.06
C ALA A 101 8.42 -10.70 -21.16
N THR A 102 8.58 -11.81 -20.44
CA THR A 102 7.59 -12.30 -19.48
C THR A 102 7.45 -11.33 -18.31
N LYS A 103 8.57 -10.89 -17.74
CA LYS A 103 8.57 -9.88 -16.66
C LYS A 103 7.88 -8.59 -17.11
N LEU A 104 8.15 -8.12 -18.33
CA LEU A 104 7.49 -6.93 -18.88
C LEU A 104 5.96 -7.11 -18.93
N ALA A 105 5.47 -8.28 -19.36
CA ALA A 105 4.04 -8.59 -19.36
C ALA A 105 3.45 -8.69 -17.93
N GLU A 106 4.20 -9.29 -16.98
CA GLU A 106 3.82 -9.40 -15.58
C GLU A 106 3.77 -8.03 -14.87
N SER A 107 4.58 -7.06 -15.30
CA SER A 107 4.63 -5.72 -14.69
C SER A 107 3.27 -5.02 -14.66
N GLY A 108 2.48 -5.17 -15.73
CA GLY A 108 1.14 -4.59 -15.83
C GLY A 108 0.14 -5.27 -14.89
N GLN A 109 0.19 -6.60 -14.79
CA GLN A 109 -0.65 -7.35 -13.85
C GLN A 109 -0.29 -7.01 -12.39
N LYS A 110 1.00 -6.90 -12.11
CA LYS A 110 1.51 -6.50 -10.79
C LYS A 110 1.03 -5.10 -10.41
N ALA A 111 1.01 -4.16 -11.36
CA ALA A 111 0.43 -2.82 -11.17
C ALA A 111 -1.03 -2.89 -10.74
N ILE A 112 -1.85 -3.66 -11.46
CA ILE A 112 -3.27 -3.81 -11.18
C ILE A 112 -3.50 -4.43 -9.79
N GLN A 113 -2.79 -5.52 -9.47
CA GLN A 113 -2.92 -6.19 -8.17
C GLN A 113 -2.49 -5.27 -7.01
N ALA A 114 -1.41 -4.51 -7.19
CA ALA A 114 -0.92 -3.58 -6.20
C ALA A 114 -1.94 -2.47 -5.89
N THR A 115 -2.58 -1.92 -6.93
CA THR A 115 -3.64 -0.91 -6.75
C THR A 115 -4.86 -1.48 -6.04
N GLN A 116 -5.24 -2.73 -6.30
CA GLN A 116 -6.34 -3.40 -5.60
C GLN A 116 -6.01 -3.63 -4.11
N GLN A 117 -4.80 -4.11 -3.81
CA GLN A 117 -4.33 -4.30 -2.44
C GLN A 117 -4.33 -2.97 -1.66
N LEU A 118 -3.84 -1.90 -2.30
CA LEU A 118 -3.87 -0.57 -1.73
C LEU A 118 -5.30 -0.10 -1.47
N ALA A 119 -6.22 -0.26 -2.44
CA ALA A 119 -7.61 0.13 -2.28
C ALA A 119 -8.29 -0.58 -1.11
N SER A 120 -8.02 -1.88 -0.92
CA SER A 120 -8.53 -2.65 0.23
C SER A 120 -7.90 -2.23 1.56
N ALA A 121 -6.63 -1.83 1.58
CA ALA A 121 -5.99 -1.35 2.80
C ALA A 121 -6.39 0.09 3.18
N CYS A 122 -6.96 0.83 2.22
CA CYS A 122 -7.41 2.21 2.37
C CYS A 122 -8.92 2.34 2.62
N SER A 123 -9.66 1.23 2.66
CA SER A 123 -11.11 1.17 2.94
C SER A 123 -11.37 0.77 4.39
#